data_AF-A0A9D1WFV8-F1
#
_entry.id   AF-A0A9D1WFV8-F1
#
_cell.length_a   1.000
_cell.length_b   1.000
_cell.length_c   1.000
_cell.angle_alpha   90.00
_cell.angle_beta   90.00
_cell.angle_gamma   90.00
#
_symmetry.space_group_name_H-M   'P 1'
#
loop_
_entity.id
_entity.type
_entity.pdbx_description
1 polymer ?
#
loop_
_entity_poly.entity_id
_entity_poly.type
_entity_poly.pdbx_seq_one_letter_code
_entity_poly.pdbx_strand_id
1 'polypeptide(L)'
;MLKIYLCEDSKPQLDTLENTIQKYLFINHSNGKIVCKTQNPMELLSYLHAAPSYLGLYYLDVEFDCQFDGFSLAQKIREIDPRGYIVFITVHPL
;
A
#
# COMPACT_ATOMS: atom_id res chain seq x y z
N MET A 1 8.93 13.47 4.90
CA MET A 1 7.51 13.12 4.71
C MET A 1 7.44 11.64 4.34
N LEU A 2 6.79 10.82 5.17
CA LEU A 2 6.59 9.39 4.91
C LEU A 2 5.67 9.20 3.70
N LYS A 3 6.11 8.41 2.71
CA LYS A 3 5.29 8.08 1.54
C LYS A 3 4.45 6.86 1.84
N ILE A 4 3.13 6.97 1.69
CA ILE A 4 2.17 5.91 1.98
C ILE A 4 1.56 5.42 0.67
N TYR A 5 1.49 4.09 0.54
CA TYR A 5 1.00 3.36 -0.62
C TYR A 5 -0.13 2.43 -0.19
N LEU A 6 -1.24 2.44 -0.90
CA LEU A 6 -2.40 1.60 -0.63
C LEU A 6 -2.69 0.69 -1.83
N CYS A 7 -2.85 -0.61 -1.60
CA CYS A 7 -3.26 -1.58 -2.60
C CYS A 7 -4.31 -2.53 -2.02
N GLU A 8 -5.53 -2.43 -2.50
CA GLU A 8 -6.72 -3.12 -1.98
C GLU A 8 -7.73 -3.22 -3.12
N ASP A 9 -8.16 -4.43 -3.48
CA ASP A 9 -8.99 -4.64 -4.68
C ASP A 9 -10.44 -4.18 -4.50
N SER A 10 -10.93 -4.10 -3.26
CA SER A 10 -12.28 -3.63 -2.97
C SER A 10 -12.30 -2.12 -2.80
N LYS A 11 -12.91 -1.41 -3.76
CA LYS A 11 -13.05 0.05 -3.73
C LYS A 11 -13.60 0.59 -2.39
N PRO A 12 -14.66 0.00 -1.79
CA PRO A 12 -15.15 0.44 -0.48
C PRO A 12 -14.11 0.30 0.65
N GLN A 13 -13.32 -0.78 0.64
CA GLN A 13 -12.25 -0.99 1.63
C GLN A 13 -11.12 0.01 1.42
N LEU A 14 -10.69 0.20 0.17
CA LEU A 14 -9.64 1.15 -0.19
C LEU A 14 -10.01 2.58 0.22
N ASP A 15 -11.25 3.01 -0.03
CA ASP A 15 -11.75 4.32 0.37
C ASP A 15 -11.80 4.47 1.90
N THR A 16 -12.22 3.41 2.61
CA THR A 16 -12.26 3.40 4.08
C THR A 16 -10.85 3.54 4.65
N LEU A 17 -9.89 2.79 4.10
CA LEU A 17 -8.49 2.82 4.49
C LEU A 17 -7.85 4.19 4.23
N GLU A 18 -8.04 4.75 3.04
CA GLU A 18 -7.57 6.08 2.68
C GLU A 18 -8.11 7.14 3.65
N ASN A 19 -9.41 7.17 3.86
CA ASN A 19 -10.06 8.13 4.76
C ASN A 19 -9.54 8.00 6.19
N THR A 20 -9.34 6.77 6.67
CA THR A 20 -8.82 6.50 8.02
C THR A 20 -7.40 7.03 8.18
N ILE A 21 -6.52 6.73 7.23
CA ILE A 21 -5.14 7.21 7.23
C ILE A 21 -5.10 8.74 7.13
N GLN A 22 -5.86 9.34 6.22
CA GLN A 22 -5.91 10.81 6.07
C GLN A 22 -6.37 11.50 7.36
N LYS A 23 -7.43 10.99 8.01
CA LYS A 23 -7.90 11.51 9.30
C LYS A 23 -6.82 11.39 10.38
N TYR A 24 -6.14 10.24 10.46
CA TYR A 24 -5.06 10.04 11.42
C TYR A 24 -3.92 11.03 11.20
N LEU A 25 -3.48 11.20 9.96
CA LEU A 25 -2.40 12.14 9.61
C LEU A 25 -2.76 13.58 9.98
N PHE A 26 -4.01 13.98 9.72
CA PHE A 26 -4.51 15.31 10.04
C PHE A 26 -4.58 15.56 11.56
N ILE A 27 -5.25 14.68 12.32
CA ILE A 27 -5.47 14.83 13.76
C ILE A 27 -4.13 14.85 14.51
N ASN A 28 -3.17 14.03 14.10
CA ASN A 28 -1.90 13.87 14.79
C ASN A 28 -0.78 14.76 14.21
N HIS A 29 -1.09 15.67 13.27
CA HIS A 29 -0.09 16.48 12.56
C HIS A 29 1.10 15.67 12.04
N SER A 30 0.84 14.43 11.61
CA SER A 30 1.89 13.49 11.21
C SER A 30 2.42 13.81 9.82
N ASN A 31 3.74 13.81 9.66
CA ASN A 31 4.39 14.14 8.38
C ASN A 31 4.39 12.95 7.40
N GLY A 32 3.21 12.55 6.94
CA GLY A 32 2.99 11.50 5.95
C GLY A 32 2.07 11.94 4.82
N LYS A 33 2.14 11.27 3.67
CA LYS A 33 1.27 11.53 2.52
C LYS A 33 0.98 10.25 1.75
N ILE A 34 -0.28 10.01 1.42
CA ILE A 34 -0.69 8.99 0.47
C ILE A 34 -0.28 9.46 -0.92
N VAL A 35 0.67 8.75 -1.54
CA VAL A 35 1.23 9.11 -2.85
C VAL A 35 0.74 8.21 -3.98
N CYS A 36 0.22 7.03 -3.62
CA CYS A 36 -0.39 6.08 -4.54
C CYS A 36 -1.51 5.33 -3.82
N LYS A 37 -2.65 5.19 -4.47
CA LYS A 37 -3.75 4.30 -4.10
C LYS A 37 -4.23 3.62 -5.37
N THR A 38 -4.41 2.31 -5.34
CA THR A 38 -4.89 1.54 -6.49
C THR A 38 -5.59 0.27 -6.03
N GLN A 39 -6.46 -0.26 -6.89
CA GLN A 39 -7.05 -1.59 -6.73
C GLN A 39 -6.22 -2.68 -7.43
N ASN A 40 -5.16 -2.29 -8.15
CA ASN A 40 -4.38 -3.18 -8.99
C ASN A 40 -2.91 -3.26 -8.52
N PRO A 41 -2.43 -4.43 -8.10
CA PRO A 41 -1.04 -4.60 -7.64
C PRO A 41 0.00 -4.26 -8.71
N MET A 42 -0.31 -4.44 -9.99
CA MET A 42 0.60 -4.12 -11.09
C MET A 42 0.76 -2.60 -11.30
N GLU A 43 -0.28 -1.82 -11.01
CA GLU A 43 -0.19 -0.35 -11.06
C GLU A 43 0.71 0.17 -9.94
N LEU A 44 0.63 -0.41 -8.74
CA LEU A 44 1.51 -0.06 -7.63
C LEU A 44 2.98 -0.35 -7.99
N LEU A 45 3.28 -1.53 -8.52
CA LEU A 45 4.63 -1.88 -8.95
C LEU A 45 5.14 -0.93 -10.04
N SER A 46 4.31 -0.63 -11.03
CA SER A 46 4.65 0.32 -12.11
C SER A 46 4.98 1.70 -11.54
N TYR A 47 4.19 2.19 -10.58
CA TYR A 47 4.45 3.44 -9.88
C TYR A 47 5.79 3.42 -9.14
N LEU A 48 6.10 2.33 -8.44
CA LEU A 48 7.34 2.19 -7.67
C LEU A 48 8.58 2.13 -8.56
N HIS A 49 8.50 1.49 -9.73
CA HIS A 49 9.58 1.50 -10.71
C HIS A 49 9.80 2.89 -11.31
N ALA A 50 8.72 3.64 -11.58
CA ALA A 50 8.83 4.99 -12.14
C ALA A 50 9.38 6.01 -11.13
N ALA A 51 9.08 5.85 -9.84
CA ALA A 51 9.50 6.77 -8.78
C ALA A 51 9.89 6.00 -7.50
N PRO A 52 11.10 5.41 -7.45
CA PRO A 52 11.56 4.64 -6.30
C PRO A 52 11.53 5.44 -5.00
N SER A 53 11.15 4.76 -3.92
CA SER A 53 11.23 5.26 -2.56
C SER A 53 12.12 4.31 -1.75
N TYR A 54 12.83 4.83 -0.75
CA TYR A 54 13.76 4.06 0.08
C TYR A 54 13.26 3.88 1.53
N LEU A 55 12.00 4.25 1.79
CA LEU A 55 11.35 4.19 3.10
C LEU A 55 9.81 4.39 2.97
N GLY A 56 9.18 3.64 2.08
CA GLY A 56 7.73 3.63 1.92
C GLY A 56 7.01 2.89 3.05
N LEU A 57 5.75 3.27 3.30
CA LEU A 57 4.80 2.51 4.11
C LEU A 57 3.70 1.98 3.20
N TYR A 58 3.58 0.66 3.13
CA TYR A 58 2.72 -0.06 2.20
C TYR A 58 1.61 -0.76 2.99
N TYR A 59 0.36 -0.42 2.69
CA TYR A 59 -0.81 -1.15 3.17
C TYR A 59 -1.35 -1.99 2.02
N LEU A 60 -1.30 -3.31 2.18
CA LEU A 60 -1.60 -4.27 1.13
C LEU A 60 -2.69 -5.23 1.60
N ASP A 61 -3.68 -5.50 0.75
CA ASP A 61 -4.46 -6.73 0.87
C ASP A 61 -3.59 -7.93 0.47
N VAL A 62 -3.99 -9.11 0.96
CA VAL A 62 -3.37 -10.40 0.69
C VAL A 62 -4.05 -11.08 -0.49
N GLU A 63 -5.37 -11.00 -0.58
CA GLU A 63 -6.14 -11.60 -1.66
C GLU A 63 -6.43 -10.55 -2.72
N PHE A 64 -6.13 -10.90 -3.97
CA PHE A 64 -6.49 -10.10 -5.13
C PHE A 64 -7.19 -11.02 -6.12
N ASP A 65 -8.10 -10.49 -6.93
CA ASP A 65 -8.81 -11.20 -8.02
C ASP A 65 -7.89 -11.64 -9.20
N CYS A 66 -6.61 -11.92 -8.94
CA CYS A 66 -5.59 -12.31 -9.93
C CYS A 66 -4.66 -13.40 -9.37
N GLN A 67 -3.85 -14.04 -10.25
CA GLN A 67 -2.83 -15.03 -9.85
C GLN A 67 -1.66 -14.44 -9.03
N PHE A 68 -1.74 -13.16 -8.68
CA PHE A 68 -0.67 -12.42 -8.02
C PHE A 68 -1.16 -11.99 -6.64
N ASP A 69 -0.72 -12.70 -5.61
CA ASP A 69 -1.13 -12.45 -4.22
C ASP A 69 -0.35 -11.31 -3.54
N GLY A 70 -0.85 -10.85 -2.40
CA GLY A 70 -0.20 -9.79 -1.61
C GLY A 70 1.18 -10.14 -1.10
N PHE A 71 1.49 -11.42 -0.92
CA PHE A 71 2.83 -11.86 -0.52
C PHE A 71 3.83 -11.70 -1.67
N SER A 72 3.45 -12.09 -2.88
CA SER A 72 4.24 -11.91 -4.09
C SER A 72 4.44 -10.43 -4.42
N LEU A 73 3.41 -9.61 -4.21
CA LEU A 73 3.51 -8.15 -4.27
C LEU A 73 4.54 -7.62 -3.27
N ALA A 74 4.45 -8.04 -2.01
CA ALA A 74 5.37 -7.62 -0.96
C ALA A 74 6.83 -8.02 -1.24
N GLN A 75 7.06 -9.21 -1.82
CA GLN A 75 8.40 -9.64 -2.25
C GLN A 75 8.97 -8.70 -3.32
N LYS A 76 8.20 -8.38 -4.37
CA LYS A 76 8.63 -7.44 -5.40
C LYS A 76 8.85 -6.03 -4.85
N ILE A 77 7.99 -5.58 -3.94
CA ILE A 77 8.20 -4.29 -3.25
C ILE A 77 9.51 -4.33 -2.46
N ARG A 78 9.86 -5.43 -1.79
CA ARG A 78 11.11 -5.56 -1.02
C ARG A 78 12.36 -5.51 -1.91
N GLU A 79 12.29 -6.00 -3.14
CA GLU A 79 13.37 -5.87 -4.13
C GLU A 79 13.61 -4.40 -4.52
N ILE A 80 12.54 -3.57 -4.57
CA ILE A 80 12.60 -2.15 -4.97
C ILE A 80 12.90 -1.24 -3.78
N ASP A 81 12.22 -1.45 -2.64
CA ASP A 81 12.37 -0.73 -1.38
C ASP A 81 12.71 -1.70 -0.24
N PRO A 82 14.00 -2.08 -0.07
CA PRO A 82 14.44 -3.01 0.96
C PRO A 82 14.14 -2.56 2.39
N ARG A 83 13.90 -1.26 2.61
CA ARG A 83 13.67 -0.67 3.94
C ARG A 83 12.21 -0.28 4.17
N GLY A 84 11.35 -0.48 3.17
CA GLY A 84 9.93 -0.21 3.28
C GLY A 84 9.25 -1.02 4.38
N TYR A 85 8.26 -0.40 5.04
CA TYR A 85 7.38 -1.07 5.99
C TYR A 85 6.16 -1.61 5.26
N ILE A 86 5.88 -2.90 5.40
CA ILE A 86 4.73 -3.54 4.76
C ILE A 86 3.76 -3.98 5.87
N VAL A 87 2.51 -3.55 5.74
CA VAL A 87 1.41 -3.85 6.65
C VAL A 87 0.34 -4.54 5.82
N PHE A 88 0.05 -5.80 6.16
CA PHE A 88 -1.06 -6.52 5.56
C PHE A 88 -2.35 -6.19 6.29
N ILE A 89 -3.39 -5.85 5.53
CA ILE A 89 -4.75 -5.67 6.04
C ILE A 89 -5.63 -6.58 5.19
N THR A 90 -6.25 -7.58 5.80
CA THR A 90 -7.10 -8.51 5.08
C THR A 90 -8.27 -8.95 5.95
N VAL A 91 -9.37 -9.32 5.29
CA VAL A 91 -10.55 -9.91 5.93
C VAL A 91 -10.49 -11.44 5.97
N HIS A 92 -9.54 -12.04 5.25
CA HIS A 92 -9.34 -13.47 5.23
C HIS A 92 -8.53 -13.95 6.44
N PRO A 93 -8.93 -15.05 7.11
CA PRO A 93 -8.09 -15.68 8.11
C PRO A 93 -6.81 -16.17 7.45
N LEU A 94 -5.66 -15.67 7.90
CA LEU A 94 -4.33 -16.13 7.51
C LEU A 94 -4.09 -17.59 7.91
#